data_AF-A0A523L2E4-F1
#
_entry.id   AF-A0A523L2E4-F1
#
_cell.length_a   1.000
_cell.length_b   1.000
_cell.length_c   1.000
_cell.angle_alpha   90.00
_cell.angle_beta   90.00
_cell.angle_gamma   90.00
#
_symmetry.space_group_name_H-M   'P 1'
#
loop_
_entity.id
_entity.type
_entity.pdbx_description
1 polymer ?
#
loop_
_entity_poly.entity_id
_entity_poly.type
_entity_poly.pdbx_seq_one_letter_code
_entity_poly.pdbx_strand_id
1 'polypeptide(L)'
;MTIRRRIITMNMSMKPAWLLTGIALGVGLGSAAVADLAPGFAAALQADARPADEKVRDTARKPTEVLNFIGINAGMTVLEISAGAGWYTEVLSAAVGSDGHVIAQNSPRFEARVGDAAH
;
A
#
# COMPACT_ATOMS: atom_id res chain seq x y z
N MET A 1 47.24 -20.78 -21.42
CA MET A 1 45.85 -20.34 -21.13
C MET A 1 45.45 -19.35 -22.21
N THR A 2 44.70 -19.78 -23.22
CA THR A 2 44.49 -19.00 -24.46
C THR A 2 43.15 -18.26 -24.40
N ILE A 3 43.19 -16.93 -24.34
CA ILE A 3 41.98 -16.08 -24.30
C ILE A 3 41.53 -15.81 -25.74
N ARG A 4 40.37 -16.36 -26.12
CA ARG A 4 39.73 -16.08 -27.42
C ARG A 4 38.97 -14.75 -27.34
N ARG A 5 39.49 -13.70 -27.98
CA ARG A 5 38.73 -12.46 -28.22
C ARG A 5 37.80 -12.66 -29.41
N ARG A 6 36.49 -12.58 -29.18
CA ARG A 6 35.45 -12.57 -30.22
C ARG A 6 35.06 -11.11 -30.44
N ILE A 7 35.58 -10.50 -31.51
CA ILE A 7 35.17 -9.16 -31.93
C ILE A 7 33.91 -9.34 -32.78
N ILE A 8 32.79 -8.80 -32.31
CA ILE A 8 31.54 -8.73 -33.07
C ILE A 8 31.47 -7.31 -33.65
N THR A 9 31.65 -7.18 -34.95
CA THR A 9 31.43 -5.95 -35.69
C THR A 9 29.92 -5.78 -35.88
N MET A 10 29.28 -4.87 -35.14
CA MET A 10 27.91 -4.43 -35.43
C MET A 10 27.95 -3.32 -36.47
N ASN A 11 27.47 -3.64 -37.68
CA ASN A 11 27.29 -2.69 -38.76
C ASN A 11 26.00 -1.89 -38.51
N MET A 12 26.09 -0.71 -37.89
CA MET A 12 24.96 0.19 -37.72
C MET A 12 24.92 1.18 -38.89
N SER A 13 24.11 0.85 -39.91
CA SER A 13 23.75 1.77 -40.99
C SER A 13 22.79 2.84 -40.45
N MET A 14 23.35 3.99 -40.07
CA MET A 14 22.61 5.16 -39.58
C MET A 14 21.91 5.86 -40.76
N LYS A 15 20.57 5.89 -40.77
CA LYS A 15 19.78 6.73 -41.69
C LYS A 15 19.44 8.04 -40.98
N PRO A 16 19.82 9.23 -41.48
CA PRO A 16 19.44 10.49 -40.88
C PRO A 16 18.09 10.94 -41.46
N ALA A 17 17.10 11.28 -40.62
CA ALA A 17 16.03 12.16 -41.05
C ALA A 17 15.20 12.77 -39.90
N TRP A 18 15.49 14.05 -39.65
CA TRP A 18 14.55 15.15 -39.40
C TRP A 18 13.50 15.04 -38.26
N LEU A 19 13.84 15.71 -37.15
CA LEU A 19 13.03 16.71 -36.42
C LEU A 19 11.51 16.72 -36.69
N LEU A 20 10.74 16.28 -35.70
CA LEU A 20 9.53 16.98 -35.27
C LEU A 20 9.48 16.97 -33.74
N THR A 21 9.87 18.09 -33.14
CA THR A 21 9.62 18.39 -31.73
C THR A 21 8.12 18.59 -31.54
N GLY A 22 7.40 17.52 -31.24
CA GLY A 22 6.06 17.60 -30.68
C GLY A 22 6.15 17.77 -29.17
N ILE A 23 6.11 19.01 -28.68
CA ILE A 23 5.78 19.23 -27.26
C ILE A 23 4.29 18.95 -27.13
N ALA A 24 3.95 17.69 -26.85
CA ALA A 24 2.66 17.35 -26.28
C ALA A 24 2.70 17.86 -24.83
N LEU A 25 2.07 19.02 -24.60
CA LEU A 25 1.74 19.47 -23.25
C LEU A 25 0.64 18.52 -22.72
N GLY A 26 1.07 17.34 -22.26
CA GLY A 26 0.22 16.45 -21.50
C GLY A 26 -0.08 17.12 -20.17
N VAL A 27 -1.23 17.78 -20.07
CA VAL A 27 -1.82 18.10 -18.77
C VAL A 27 -2.08 16.76 -18.10
N GLY A 28 -1.13 16.31 -17.29
CA GLY A 28 -1.28 15.18 -16.42
C GLY A 28 -2.34 15.54 -15.38
N LEU A 29 -3.60 15.25 -15.70
CA LEU A 29 -4.61 14.98 -14.68
C LEU A 29 -4.09 13.77 -13.91
N GLY A 30 -3.32 14.02 -12.87
CA GLY A 30 -2.95 12.98 -11.92
C GLY A 30 -4.23 12.50 -11.28
N SER A 31 -4.79 11.40 -11.79
CA SER A 31 -5.76 10.63 -11.01
C SER A 31 -5.09 10.33 -9.68
N ALA A 32 -5.68 10.77 -8.58
CA ALA A 32 -5.35 10.19 -7.29
C ALA A 32 -5.53 8.68 -7.46
N ALA A 33 -4.43 7.93 -7.40
CA ALA A 33 -4.49 6.49 -7.44
C ALA A 33 -5.32 6.05 -6.23
N VAL A 34 -6.49 5.47 -6.48
CA VAL A 34 -7.28 4.82 -5.44
C VAL A 34 -6.44 3.68 -4.90
N ALA A 35 -6.46 3.47 -3.59
CA ALA A 35 -5.81 2.33 -2.97
C ALA A 35 -6.27 1.01 -3.62
N ASP A 36 -5.31 0.14 -3.91
CA ASP A 36 -5.54 -1.22 -4.38
C ASP A 36 -5.57 -2.15 -3.18
N LEU A 37 -6.67 -2.13 -2.43
CA LEU A 37 -6.85 -2.95 -1.23
C LEU A 37 -6.92 -4.43 -1.59
N ALA A 38 -6.47 -5.30 -0.67
CA ALA A 38 -6.46 -6.74 -0.89
C ALA A 38 -7.85 -7.28 -1.28
N PRO A 39 -7.91 -8.29 -2.17
CA PRO A 39 -9.16 -8.95 -2.53
C PRO A 39 -9.91 -9.43 -1.29
N GLY A 40 -11.21 -9.13 -1.22
CA GLY A 40 -12.05 -9.53 -0.09
C GLY A 40 -12.02 -8.58 1.11
N PHE A 41 -11.32 -7.44 1.05
CA PHE A 41 -11.30 -6.44 2.12
C PHE A 41 -12.71 -6.10 2.67
N ALA A 42 -13.67 -5.80 1.80
CA ALA A 42 -15.03 -5.48 2.22
C ALA A 42 -15.73 -6.65 2.95
N ALA A 43 -15.47 -7.89 2.52
CA ALA A 43 -15.99 -9.07 3.18
C ALA A 43 -15.31 -9.31 4.53
N ALA A 44 -14.01 -9.05 4.63
CA ALA A 44 -13.25 -9.16 5.87
C ALA A 44 -13.79 -8.18 6.94
N LEU A 45 -14.12 -6.94 6.57
CA LEU A 45 -14.74 -5.98 7.50
C LEU A 45 -16.10 -6.45 8.03
N GLN A 46 -16.83 -7.26 7.26
CA GLN A 46 -18.14 -7.80 7.65
C GLN A 46 -18.07 -9.20 8.25
N ALA A 47 -16.87 -9.78 8.40
CA ALA A 47 -16.72 -11.15 8.89
C ALA A 47 -17.32 -11.32 10.29
N ASP A 48 -17.94 -12.47 10.53
CA ASP A 48 -18.50 -12.82 11.85
C ASP A 48 -17.42 -12.93 12.93
N ALA A 49 -16.18 -13.24 12.53
CA ALA A 49 -15.02 -13.28 13.42
C ALA A 49 -14.61 -11.90 13.96
N ARG A 50 -14.96 -10.79 13.27
CA ARG A 50 -14.69 -9.44 13.80
C ARG A 50 -15.65 -9.12 14.95
N PRO A 51 -15.17 -8.59 16.09
CA PRO A 51 -16.02 -8.16 17.18
C PRO A 51 -17.12 -7.19 16.73
N ALA A 52 -18.32 -7.35 17.27
CA ALA A 52 -19.49 -6.58 16.84
C ALA A 52 -19.36 -5.08 17.17
N ASP A 53 -18.76 -4.75 18.32
CA ASP A 53 -18.51 -3.37 18.73
C ASP A 53 -17.47 -2.68 17.85
N GLU A 54 -16.50 -3.43 17.32
CA GLU A 54 -15.53 -2.92 16.35
C GLU A 54 -16.18 -2.63 15.00
N LYS A 55 -17.06 -3.51 14.50
CA LYS A 55 -17.83 -3.27 13.27
C LYS A 55 -18.71 -2.02 13.37
N VAL A 56 -19.32 -1.75 14.53
CA VAL A 56 -20.11 -0.52 14.74
C VAL A 56 -19.25 0.74 14.59
N ARG A 57 -17.96 0.69 14.94
CA ARG A 57 -17.05 1.83 14.81
C ARG A 57 -16.69 2.15 13.36
N ASP A 58 -16.79 1.20 12.43
CA ASP A 58 -16.50 1.37 11.00
C ASP A 58 -17.32 2.51 10.40
N THR A 59 -18.60 2.67 10.78
CA THR A 59 -19.48 3.73 10.24
C THR A 59 -18.93 5.13 10.51
N ALA A 60 -18.42 5.38 11.73
CA ALA A 60 -17.87 6.67 12.09
C ALA A 60 -16.43 6.86 11.59
N ARG A 61 -15.66 5.77 11.50
CA ARG A 61 -14.23 5.79 11.16
C ARG A 61 -13.92 5.67 9.67
N LYS A 62 -14.89 5.23 8.86
CA LYS A 62 -14.81 5.18 7.39
C LYS A 62 -13.51 4.54 6.89
N PRO A 63 -13.24 3.27 7.26
CA PRO A 63 -11.94 2.65 7.02
C PRO A 63 -11.56 2.67 5.53
N THR A 64 -12.49 2.29 4.64
CA THR A 64 -12.25 2.27 3.20
C THR A 64 -11.80 3.64 2.67
N GLU A 65 -12.52 4.70 3.03
CA GLU A 65 -12.23 6.05 2.58
C GLU A 65 -10.89 6.57 3.11
N VAL A 66 -10.57 6.27 4.37
CA VAL A 66 -9.29 6.66 4.95
C VAL A 66 -8.15 5.92 4.27
N LEU A 67 -8.25 4.59 4.09
CA LEU A 67 -7.20 3.80 3.42
C LEU A 67 -6.98 4.24 1.97
N ASN A 68 -8.06 4.59 1.26
CA ASN A 68 -7.99 5.20 -0.07
C ASN A 68 -7.25 6.55 -0.04
N PHE A 69 -7.53 7.38 0.97
CA PHE A 69 -6.90 8.68 1.09
C PHE A 69 -5.40 8.59 1.40
N ILE A 70 -4.98 7.65 2.26
CA ILE A 70 -3.57 7.47 2.63
C ILE A 70 -2.81 6.53 1.68
N GLY A 71 -3.50 5.91 0.72
CA GLY A 71 -2.89 5.10 -0.35
C GLY A 71 -2.34 3.75 0.10
N ILE A 72 -3.02 3.03 1.02
CA ILE A 72 -2.64 1.66 1.38
C ILE A 72 -2.95 0.70 0.24
N ASN A 73 -1.99 -0.15 -0.14
CA ASN A 73 -2.22 -1.19 -1.15
C ASN A 73 -1.94 -2.59 -0.58
N ALA A 74 -2.50 -3.60 -1.23
CA ALA A 74 -2.20 -5.00 -1.00
C ALA A 74 -0.69 -5.25 -1.08
N GLY A 75 -0.18 -6.15 -0.23
CA GLY A 75 1.24 -6.50 -0.15
C GLY A 75 2.13 -5.48 0.56
N MET A 76 1.60 -4.34 1.00
CA MET A 76 2.40 -3.36 1.74
C MET A 76 2.81 -3.88 3.12
N THR A 77 3.99 -3.43 3.58
CA THR A 77 4.35 -3.45 5.00
C THR A 77 4.02 -2.09 5.61
N VAL A 78 3.11 -2.06 6.57
CA VAL A 78 2.61 -0.84 7.21
C VAL A 78 3.05 -0.81 8.67
N LEU A 79 3.65 0.31 9.11
CA LEU A 79 3.90 0.57 10.52
C LEU A 79 2.73 1.38 11.10
N GLU A 80 2.02 0.80 12.07
CA GLU A 80 0.98 1.47 12.83
C GLU A 80 1.54 1.93 14.18
N ILE A 81 1.67 3.25 14.35
CA ILE A 81 2.18 3.85 15.58
C ILE A 81 1.01 4.15 16.51
N SER A 82 1.12 3.70 17.77
CA SER A 82 0.06 3.82 18.78
C SER A 82 -1.21 3.07 18.38
N ALA A 83 -1.07 1.79 18.05
CA ALA A 83 -2.15 0.89 17.63
C ALA A 83 -3.30 0.76 18.64
N GLY A 84 -3.03 1.01 19.92
CA GLY A 84 -4.04 0.90 20.98
C GLY A 84 -4.63 -0.50 20.99
N ALA A 85 -5.96 -0.59 21.03
CA ALA A 85 -6.70 -1.86 21.06
C ALA A 85 -6.58 -2.68 19.77
N GLY A 86 -5.96 -2.16 18.72
CA GLY A 86 -5.76 -2.89 17.47
C GLY A 86 -6.90 -2.82 16.46
N TRP A 87 -7.95 -2.00 16.70
CA TRP A 87 -9.04 -1.83 15.72
C TRP A 87 -8.53 -1.49 14.32
N TYR A 88 -7.53 -0.58 14.25
CA TYR A 88 -6.96 -0.16 12.97
C TYR A 88 -5.94 -1.18 12.46
N THR A 89 -5.25 -1.91 13.35
CA THR A 89 -4.39 -3.04 12.99
C THR A 89 -5.15 -4.09 12.20
N GLU A 90 -6.36 -4.44 12.62
CA GLU A 90 -7.17 -5.43 11.93
C GLU A 90 -7.67 -4.92 10.57
N VAL A 91 -8.13 -3.65 10.49
CA VAL A 91 -8.50 -3.00 9.22
C VAL A 91 -7.31 -2.97 8.26
N LEU A 92 -6.12 -2.58 8.72
CA LEU A 92 -4.91 -2.55 7.92
C LEU A 92 -4.48 -3.95 7.48
N SER A 93 -4.61 -4.95 8.36
CA SER A 93 -4.25 -6.34 8.05
C SER A 93 -5.15 -6.89 6.94
N ALA A 94 -6.45 -6.60 6.99
CA ALA A 94 -7.38 -6.95 5.93
C ALA A 94 -7.05 -6.22 4.62
N ALA A 95 -6.58 -4.97 4.68
CA ALA A 95 -6.26 -4.16 3.51
C ALA A 95 -4.96 -4.57 2.81
N VAL A 96 -3.92 -4.95 3.55
CA VAL A 96 -2.65 -5.39 2.96
C VAL A 96 -2.67 -6.86 2.54
N GLY A 97 -3.57 -7.67 3.11
CA GLY A 97 -3.78 -9.07 2.73
C GLY A 97 -2.64 -10.00 3.14
N SER A 98 -2.68 -11.25 2.66
CA SER A 98 -1.75 -12.32 3.06
C SER A 98 -0.29 -12.07 2.69
N ASP A 99 -0.05 -11.28 1.65
CA ASP A 99 1.29 -10.95 1.16
C ASP A 99 1.85 -9.67 1.79
N GLY A 100 1.04 -9.00 2.63
CA GLY A 100 1.41 -7.79 3.35
C GLY A 100 1.64 -8.02 4.84
N HIS A 101 2.13 -6.99 5.52
CA HIS A 101 2.41 -7.03 6.94
C HIS A 101 1.98 -5.75 7.64
N VAL A 102 1.47 -5.86 8.86
CA VAL A 102 1.24 -4.71 9.74
C VAL A 102 2.12 -4.86 10.98
N ILE A 103 2.96 -3.87 11.22
CA ILE A 103 3.77 -3.78 12.43
C ILE A 103 3.03 -2.84 13.37
N ALA A 104 2.30 -3.40 14.32
CA ALA A 104 1.61 -2.63 15.35
C ALA A 104 2.59 -2.28 16.47
N GLN A 105 2.73 -0.99 16.75
CA GLN A 105 3.65 -0.49 17.76
C GLN A 105 2.90 0.30 18.82
N ASN A 106 3.00 -0.14 20.07
CA ASN A 106 2.61 0.64 21.23
C ASN A 106 3.85 0.93 22.09
N SER A 107 3.99 2.17 22.56
CA SER A 107 5.10 2.52 23.46
C SER A 107 4.67 2.29 24.91
N PRO A 108 5.58 1.99 25.85
CA PRO A 108 5.22 1.85 27.27
C PRO A 108 4.47 3.07 27.84
N ARG A 109 4.80 4.27 27.36
CA ARG A 109 4.10 5.50 27.76
C ARG A 109 2.68 5.58 27.21
N PHE A 110 2.47 5.08 25.99
CA PHE A 110 1.15 5.03 25.39
C PHE A 110 0.30 3.98 26.12
N GLU A 111 0.82 2.77 26.28
CA GLU A 111 0.23 1.68 27.08
C GLU A 111 -0.24 2.17 28.46
N ALA A 112 0.61 2.86 29.20
CA ALA A 112 0.26 3.40 30.52
C ALA A 112 -0.90 4.42 30.51
N ARG A 113 -1.24 5.01 29.36
CA ARG A 113 -2.36 5.97 29.22
C ARG A 113 -3.65 5.32 28.73
N VAL A 114 -3.55 4.32 27.85
CA VAL A 114 -4.72 3.61 27.31
C VAL A 114 -5.13 2.40 28.16
N GLY A 115 -4.23 1.87 29.00
CA GLY A 115 -4.52 0.76 29.90
C GLY A 115 -4.85 -0.52 29.14
N ASP A 116 -5.72 -1.36 29.72
CA ASP A 116 -6.13 -2.66 29.15
C ASP A 116 -6.73 -2.56 27.75
N ALA A 117 -7.15 -1.36 27.31
CA ALA A 117 -7.62 -1.11 25.95
C ALA A 117 -6.50 -1.11 24.90
N ALA A 118 -5.31 -1.60 25.21
CA ALA A 118 -4.19 -1.74 24.29
C ALA A 118 -3.80 -3.20 24.02
N HIS A 119 -4.57 -4.15 24.55
CA HIS A 119 -4.35 -5.60 24.47
C HIS A 119 -5.59 -6.35 24.01
#